data_AF-A0A8T6VXA2-F1
#
_entry.id   AF-A0A8T6VXA2-F1
#
_cell.length_a   1.000
_cell.length_b   1.000
_cell.length_c   1.000
_cell.angle_alpha   90.00
_cell.angle_beta   90.00
_cell.angle_gamma   90.00
#
_symmetry.space_group_name_H-M   'P 1'
#
loop_
_entity.id
_entity.type
_entity.pdbx_description
1 polymer ?
#
loop_
_entity_poly.entity_id
_entity_poly.type
_entity_poly.pdbx_seq_one_letter_code
_entity_poly.pdbx_strand_id
1 'polypeptide(L)' 'MIHITGVAETATALFINQRPQVISDDGSFDIEHELEAGHNILELEVRDAAGNSDVMTLQVEWDY' A
#
# COMPACT_ATOMS: atom_id res chain seq x y z
N MET A 1 14.90 -1.29 -0.92
CA MET A 1 13.70 -0.44 -1.00
C MET A 1 12.90 -0.82 -2.23
N ILE A 2 11.58 -0.75 -2.15
CA ILE A 2 10.67 -0.91 -3.28
C ILE A 2 9.83 0.35 -3.43
N HIS A 3 9.54 0.69 -4.69
CA HIS A 3 8.65 1.78 -5.04
C HIS A 3 7.30 1.19 -5.45
N ILE A 4 6.24 1.63 -4.78
CA ILE A 4 4.88 1.14 -4.98
C ILE A 4 4.04 2.31 -5.47
N THR A 5 3.54 2.20 -6.69
CA THR A 5 2.68 3.20 -7.33
C THR A 5 1.37 2.58 -7.75
N GLY A 6 0.28 3.34 -7.63
CA GLY A 6 -1.02 2.87 -8.10
C GLY A 6 -2.10 3.95 -8.00
N VAL A 7 -3.31 3.57 -8.39
CA VAL A 7 -4.52 4.40 -8.31
C VAL A 7 -5.64 3.58 -7.68
N ALA A 8 -6.27 4.14 -6.65
CA ALA A 8 -7.45 3.61 -6.00
C ALA A 8 -8.56 4.68 -6.03
N GLU A 9 -9.33 4.71 -7.12
CA GLU A 9 -10.21 5.84 -7.51
C GLU A 9 -11.23 6.29 -6.46
N THR A 10 -11.70 5.38 -5.60
CA THR A 10 -12.68 5.68 -4.54
C THR A 10 -12.08 5.70 -3.14
N ALA A 11 -10.78 5.42 -3.01
CA ALA A 11 -10.13 5.32 -1.73
C ALA A 11 -9.86 6.71 -1.14
N THR A 12 -10.14 6.84 0.14
CA THR A 12 -9.86 8.04 0.94
C THR A 12 -8.79 7.79 1.99
N ALA A 13 -8.45 6.53 2.24
CA ALA A 13 -7.38 6.12 3.12
C ALA A 13 -6.65 4.92 2.51
N LEU A 14 -5.34 4.90 2.70
CA LEU A 14 -4.44 3.82 2.32
C LEU A 14 -3.58 3.44 3.53
N PHE A 15 -3.40 2.14 3.73
CA PHE A 15 -2.55 1.59 4.78
C PHE A 15 -1.59 0.58 4.16
N ILE A 16 -0.34 0.59 4.62
CA ILE A 16 0.64 -0.47 4.35
C ILE A 16 1.04 -1.07 5.69
N ASN A 17 0.83 -2.37 5.86
CA ASN A 17 1.08 -3.08 7.12
C ASN A 17 0.42 -2.37 8.32
N GLN A 18 -0.87 -2.02 8.15
CA GLN A 18 -1.69 -1.27 9.11
C GLN A 18 -1.21 0.17 9.42
N ARG A 19 -0.18 0.67 8.72
CA ARG A 19 0.33 2.04 8.89
C ARG A 19 -0.27 2.96 7.84
N PRO A 20 -0.86 4.10 8.23
CA PRO A 20 -1.47 5.03 7.28
C PRO A 20 -0.42 5.60 6.32
N GLN A 21 -0.79 5.71 5.04
CA GLN A 21 0.00 6.28 3.96
C GLN A 21 -0.73 7.47 3.35
N VAL A 22 0.02 8.30 2.64
CA VAL A 22 -0.56 9.42 1.88
C VAL A 22 -1.15 8.87 0.59
N ILE A 23 -2.39 9.26 0.33
CA ILE A 23 -3.10 9.06 -0.94
C ILE A 23 -3.62 10.43 -1.39
N SER A 24 -3.53 10.69 -2.68
CA SER A 24 -4.03 11.92 -3.29
C SER A 24 -5.55 11.91 -3.42
N ASP A 25 -6.15 13.10 -3.59
CA ASP A 25 -7.61 13.25 -3.77
C ASP A 25 -8.14 12.54 -5.03
N ASP A 26 -7.28 12.27 -6.01
CA ASP A 26 -7.59 11.50 -7.22
C ASP A 26 -7.39 9.98 -7.06
N GLY A 27 -7.07 9.53 -5.84
CA GLY A 27 -6.80 8.14 -5.51
C GLY A 27 -5.40 7.66 -5.89
N SER A 28 -4.54 8.52 -6.47
CA SER A 28 -3.16 8.15 -6.78
C SER A 28 -2.31 8.05 -5.52
N PHE A 29 -1.38 7.11 -5.50
CA PHE A 29 -0.38 6.98 -4.44
C PHE A 29 0.98 6.60 -5.01
N ASP A 30 2.00 7.08 -4.33
CA ASP A 30 3.42 6.86 -4.61
C ASP A 30 4.13 6.69 -3.26
N ILE A 31 4.60 5.48 -2.98
CA ILE A 31 5.13 5.11 -1.67
C ILE A 31 6.45 4.37 -1.82
N GLU A 32 7.43 4.78 -1.02
CA GLU A 32 8.67 4.05 -0.81
C GLU A 32 8.55 3.17 0.43
N HIS A 33 8.85 1.87 0.27
CA HIS A 33 8.90 0.92 1.39
C HIS A 33 10.29 0.30 1.50
N GLU A 34 10.84 0.30 2.71
CA GLU A 34 12.08 -0.42 2.99
C GLU A 34 11.80 -1.92 3.00
N LEU A 35 12.69 -2.69 2.37
CA LEU A 35 12.62 -4.16 2.39
C LEU A 35 13.73 -4.66 3.30
N GLU A 36 13.41 -5.65 4.12
CA GLU A 36 14.38 -6.44 4.86
C GLU A 36 14.91 -7.58 3.96
N ALA A 37 16.09 -8.13 4.29
CA ALA A 37 16.59 -9.30 3.57
C ALA A 37 15.69 -10.52 3.82
N GLY A 38 15.37 -11.26 2.76
CA GLY A 38 14.48 -12.41 2.78
C GLY A 38 13.03 -12.05 2.43
N HIS A 39 12.08 -12.70 3.09
CA HIS A 39 10.66 -12.63 2.76
C HIS A 39 9.98 -11.41 3.40
N ASN A 40 9.50 -10.49 2.56
CA ASN A 40 8.72 -9.33 2.96
C ASN A 40 7.26 -9.55 2.56
N ILE A 41 6.35 -9.38 3.51
CA ILE A 41 4.91 -9.40 3.28
C ILE A 41 4.39 -8.00 3.52
N LEU A 42 3.83 -7.39 2.49
CA LEU A 42 3.22 -6.08 2.55
C LEU A 42 1.71 -6.24 2.35
N GLU A 43 0.93 -5.82 3.34
CA GLU A 43 -0.52 -5.74 3.25
C GLU A 43 -0.93 -4.31 2.90
N LEU A 44 -1.48 -4.12 1.72
CA LEU A 44 -2.05 -2.86 1.27
C LEU A 44 -3.55 -2.91 1.53
N GLU A 45 -4.05 -2.02 2.38
CA GLU A 45 -5.48 -1.86 2.64
C GLU A 45 -5.91 -0.48 2.18
N VAL A 46 -6.94 -0.40 1.34
CA VAL A 46 -7.59 0.85 0.95
C VAL A 46 -8.98 0.91 1.54
N ARG A 47 -9.43 2.10 1.93
CA ARG A 47 -10.80 2.34 2.42
C ARG A 47 -11.47 3.50 1.70
N ASP A 48 -12.71 3.30 1.28
CA ASP A 48 -13.53 4.36 0.69
C ASP A 48 -14.27 5.20 1.75
N ALA A 49 -14.91 6.29 1.30
CA ALA A 49 -15.68 7.17 2.18
C ALA A 49 -16.94 6.50 2.78
N ALA A 50 -17.44 5.42 2.16
CA ALA A 50 -18.57 4.65 2.66
C ALA A 50 -18.17 3.61 3.72
N GLY A 51 -16.86 3.42 3.94
CA GLY A 51 -16.29 2.46 4.87
C GLY A 51 -16.05 1.07 4.27
N ASN A 52 -16.18 0.90 2.95
CA ASN A 52 -15.75 -0.33 2.31
C ASN A 52 -14.23 -0.39 2.25
N SER A 53 -13.68 -1.58 2.44
CA SER A 53 -12.24 -1.84 2.43
C SER A 53 -11.89 -2.90 1.39
N ASP A 54 -10.78 -2.70 0.68
CA ASP A 54 -10.15 -3.72 -0.16
C ASP A 54 -8.72 -3.96 0.31
N VAL A 55 -8.26 -5.21 0.21
CA VAL A 55 -6.97 -5.66 0.75
C VAL A 55 -6.20 -6.45 -0.30
N MET A 56 -4.96 -6.03 -0.55
CA MET A 56 -4.02 -6.67 -1.45
C MET A 56 -2.74 -7.03 -0.71
N THR A 57 -2.29 -8.28 -0.85
CA THR A 57 -1.02 -8.72 -0.27
C THR A 57 0.06 -8.77 -1.36
N LEU A 58 1.15 -8.02 -1.16
CA LEU A 58 2.37 -8.13 -1.94
C LEU A 58 3.38 -9.02 -1.21
N GLN A 59 3.88 -10.05 -1.89
CA GLN A 59 4.97 -10.87 -1.40
C GLN A 59 6.22 -10.54 -2.19
N VAL A 60 7.28 -10.14 -1.50
CA VAL A 60 8.56 -9.76 -2.10
C VAL A 60 9.67 -10.55 -1.42
N GLU A 61 10.39 -11.35 -2.19
CA GLU A 61 11.64 -11.96 -1.76
C GLU A 61 12.80 -11.03 -2.16
N TRP A 62 13.60 -10.63 -1.16
CA TRP A 62 14.68 -9.67 -1.35
C TRP A 62 16.00 -10.28 -0.89
N ASP A 63 16.79 -10.75 -1.86
CA ASP A 63 18.12 -11.32 -1.64
C ASP A 63 19.19 -10.24 -1.81
N TYR A 64 19.53 -9.54 -0.73
CA TYR A 64 20.59 -8.51 -0.74
C TYR A 64 21.59 -8.72 0.39
#